data_AF-A0A5B9WER7-F1
#
_entry.id   AF-A0A5B9WER7-F1
#
_cell.length_a   1.000
_cell.length_b   1.000
_cell.length_c   1.000
_cell.angle_alpha   90.00
_cell.angle_beta   90.00
_cell.angle_gamma   90.00
#
_symmetry.space_group_name_H-M   'P 1'
#
loop_
_entity.id
_entity.type
_entity.pdbx_description
1 polymer ?
#
loop_
_entity_poly.entity_id
_entity_poly.type
_entity_poly.pdbx_seq_one_letter_code
_entity_poly.pdbx_strand_id
1 'polypeptide(L)'
;MKSKEEAILDRIKRLEEAIAKGREYLETGAHADWHGFRPLFVRKMKDGKMTPPHRDWVKNVLLLRRERALRETERLLESCTMRESRRGRIRIKLGHDDLA
;
A
#
# COMPACT_ATOMS: atom_id res chain seq x y z
N MET A 1 10.47 -4.37 -16.74
CA MET A 1 9.16 -4.61 -16.09
C MET A 1 9.43 -4.99 -14.65
N LYS A 2 8.79 -4.35 -13.66
CA LYS A 2 8.92 -4.79 -12.26
C LYS A 2 8.26 -6.16 -12.10
N SER A 3 8.89 -7.03 -11.32
CA SER A 3 8.28 -8.31 -10.94
C SER A 3 7.00 -8.07 -10.15
N LYS A 4 6.08 -9.05 -10.16
CA LYS A 4 4.83 -8.93 -9.41
C LYS A 4 5.07 -8.66 -7.92
N GLU A 5 6.10 -9.28 -7.35
CA GLU A 5 6.53 -9.04 -5.97
C GLU A 5 7.01 -7.60 -5.74
N GLU A 6 7.90 -7.08 -6.58
CA GLU A 6 8.39 -5.70 -6.48
C GLU A 6 7.25 -4.68 -6.58
N ALA A 7 6.25 -4.94 -7.41
CA ALA A 7 5.06 -4.07 -7.52
C ALA A 7 4.19 -4.11 -6.24
N ILE A 8 4.11 -5.26 -5.57
CA ILE A 8 3.41 -5.43 -4.29
C ILE A 8 4.17 -4.70 -3.18
N LEU A 9 5.49 -4.86 -3.10
CA LEU A 9 6.34 -4.16 -2.12
C LEU A 9 6.29 -2.63 -2.29
N ASP A 10 6.36 -2.15 -3.54
CA ASP A 10 6.21 -0.72 -3.85
C ASP A 10 4.84 -0.19 -3.39
N ARG A 11 3.78 -0.98 -3.56
CA ARG A 11 2.44 -0.64 -3.07
C ARG A 11 2.36 -0.61 -1.55
N ILE A 12 2.98 -1.56 -0.84
CA ILE A 12 3.06 -1.59 0.63
C ILE A 12 3.70 -0.29 1.12
N LYS A 13 4.89 0.04 0.60
CA LYS A 13 5.63 1.25 0.97
C LYS A 13 4.77 2.52 0.84
N ARG A 14 4.08 2.69 -0.31
CA ARG A 14 3.20 3.85 -0.53
C ARG A 14 2.01 3.90 0.45
N LEU A 15 1.48 2.75 0.85
CA LEU A 15 0.38 2.68 1.82
C LEU A 15 0.84 3.04 3.22
N GLU A 16 2.02 2.57 3.64
CA GLU A 16 2.64 2.92 4.92
C GLU A 16 2.94 4.43 4.99
N GLU A 17 3.56 4.99 3.95
CA GLU A 17 3.82 6.44 3.86
C GLU A 17 2.52 7.26 3.96
N ALA A 18 1.44 6.81 3.32
CA ALA A 18 0.14 7.47 3.39
C ALA A 18 -0.50 7.38 4.79
N ILE A 19 -0.34 6.26 5.49
CA ILE A 19 -0.82 6.08 6.87
C ILE A 19 -0.04 6.97 7.82
N ALA A 20 1.30 7.00 7.70
CA ALA A 20 2.18 7.82 8.52
C ALA A 20 1.81 9.31 8.40
N LYS A 21 1.70 9.84 7.18
CA LYS A 21 1.28 11.23 6.94
C LYS A 21 -0.13 11.53 7.46
N GLY A 22 -1.04 10.56 7.36
CA GLY A 22 -2.39 10.68 7.91
C GLY A 22 -2.40 10.79 9.45
N ARG A 23 -1.55 10.03 10.14
CA ARG A 23 -1.39 10.09 11.60
C ARG A 23 -0.72 11.38 12.04
N GLU A 24 0.36 11.78 11.38
CA GLU A 24 1.04 13.06 11.62
C GLU A 24 0.08 14.25 11.49
N TYR A 25 -0.80 14.23 10.48
CA TYR A 25 -1.82 15.27 10.32
C TYR A 25 -2.83 15.32 11.47
N LEU A 26 -3.23 14.17 12.01
CA LEU A 26 -4.14 14.11 13.16
C LEU A 26 -3.49 14.67 14.42
N GLU A 27 -2.19 14.44 14.60
CA GLU A 27 -1.42 14.90 15.76
C GLU A 27 -1.09 16.40 15.65
N THR A 28 -0.48 16.82 14.55
CA THR A 28 0.08 18.16 14.40
C THR A 28 -0.89 19.16 13.78
N GLY A 29 -1.91 18.69 13.06
CA GLY A 29 -2.74 19.53 12.18
C GLY A 29 -1.99 20.10 10.96
N ALA A 30 -0.68 19.82 10.83
CA ALA A 30 0.11 20.25 9.71
C ALA A 30 -0.23 19.38 8.49
N HIS A 31 -0.72 20.02 7.44
CA HIS A 31 -0.91 19.42 6.13
C HIS A 31 0.28 19.81 5.27
N ALA A 32 1.49 19.41 5.69
CA ALA A 32 2.69 19.61 4.88
C ALA A 32 2.44 19.09 3.47
N ASP A 33 2.98 19.73 2.43
CA ASP A 33 2.70 19.42 1.03
C ASP A 33 2.57 17.92 0.78
N TRP A 34 1.33 17.44 0.67
CA TRP A 34 0.99 16.03 0.50
C TRP A 34 1.34 15.59 -0.93
N HIS A 35 2.63 15.64 -1.27
CA HIS A 35 3.17 15.09 -2.50
C HIS A 35 3.06 13.56 -2.45
N GLY A 36 2.56 12.97 -3.54
CA GLY A 36 2.33 11.53 -3.67
C GLY A 36 1.01 11.02 -3.10
N PHE A 37 0.28 11.85 -2.36
CA PHE A 37 -1.04 11.51 -1.87
C PHE A 37 -2.08 12.24 -2.72
N ARG A 38 -2.73 11.53 -3.65
CA ARG A 38 -3.88 12.06 -4.39
C ARG A 38 -5.08 11.87 -3.48
N PRO A 39 -5.52 12.91 -2.76
CA PRO A 39 -6.72 12.75 -1.96
C PRO A 39 -7.88 12.52 -2.92
N LEU A 40 -8.85 11.69 -2.56
CA LEU A 40 -10.14 11.66 -3.25
C LEU A 40 -10.97 12.94 -3.01
N PHE A 41 -10.34 14.01 -2.52
CA PHE A 41 -10.98 15.30 -2.33
C PHE A 41 -10.89 16.10 -3.62
N VAL A 42 -11.99 16.76 -3.95
CA VAL A 42 -11.94 17.98 -4.73
C VAL A 42 -11.07 18.97 -3.93
N ARG A 43 -9.96 19.44 -4.50
CA ARG A 43 -9.16 20.53 -3.90
C ARG A 43 -10.11 21.70 -3.67
N LYS A 44 -10.46 21.98 -2.41
CA LYS A 44 -11.27 23.15 -2.06
C LYS A 44 -10.33 24.29 -1.73
N MET A 45 -10.47 25.38 -2.47
CA MET A 45 -9.86 26.65 -2.14
C MET A 45 -10.89 27.48 -1.38
N LYS A 46 -10.50 28.04 -0.24
CA LYS A 46 -11.27 29.04 0.49
C LYS A 46 -10.33 30.22 0.74
N ASP A 47 -10.76 31.42 0.35
CA ASP A 47 -9.98 32.66 0.51
C ASP A 47 -8.56 32.58 -0.10
N GLY A 48 -8.43 31.93 -1.26
CA GLY A 48 -7.14 31.73 -1.95
C GLY A 48 -6.20 30.71 -1.30
N LYS A 49 -6.61 30.06 -0.20
CA LYS A 49 -5.84 29.02 0.51
C LYS A 49 -6.44 27.65 0.29
N MET A 50 -5.58 26.63 0.18
CA MET A 50 -6.03 25.24 0.13
C MET A 50 -6.52 24.82 1.52
N THR A 51 -7.78 24.40 1.62
CA THR A 51 -8.31 23.94 2.90
C THR A 51 -7.86 22.51 3.17
N PRO A 52 -7.23 22.21 4.33
CA PRO A 52 -6.91 20.85 4.68
C PRO A 52 -8.17 20.00 4.89
N PRO A 53 -8.07 18.68 4.75
CA PRO A 53 -9.19 17.79 4.97
C PRO A 53 -9.62 17.75 6.44
N HIS A 54 -10.91 17.50 6.71
CA HIS A 54 -11.39 17.40 8.08
C HIS A 54 -10.73 16.24 8.84
N ARG A 55 -10.33 16.45 10.10
CA ARG A 55 -9.68 15.43 10.95
C ARG A 55 -10.51 14.15 11.07
N ASP A 56 -11.82 14.25 11.29
CA ASP A 56 -12.68 13.05 11.35
C ASP A 56 -12.71 12.26 10.05
N TRP A 57 -12.61 12.93 8.89
CA TRP A 57 -12.53 12.22 7.63
C TRP A 57 -11.20 11.48 7.52
N VAL A 58 -10.09 12.11 7.91
CA VAL A 58 -8.77 11.48 7.89
C VAL A 58 -8.77 10.24 8.80
N LYS A 59 -9.31 10.35 10.01
CA LYS A 59 -9.40 9.23 10.95
C LYS A 59 -10.32 8.12 10.45
N ASN A 60 -11.56 8.45 10.10
CA ASN A 60 -12.61 7.45 9.90
C ASN A 60 -12.69 6.91 8.47
N VAL A 61 -12.18 7.65 7.49
CA VAL A 61 -12.24 7.27 6.08
C VAL A 61 -10.86 6.96 5.53
N LEU A 62 -9.89 7.87 5.70
CA LEU A 62 -8.59 7.68 5.08
C LEU A 62 -7.84 6.52 5.71
N LEU A 63 -7.52 6.64 7.00
CA LEU A 63 -6.70 5.67 7.71
C LEU A 63 -7.34 4.30 7.64
N LEU A 64 -8.64 4.22 7.92
CA LEU A 64 -9.40 2.98 7.83
C LEU A 64 -9.27 2.29 6.46
N ARG A 65 -9.38 3.03 5.35
CA ARG A 65 -9.25 2.46 4.00
C ARG A 65 -7.81 2.06 3.67
N ARG A 66 -6.81 2.84 4.09
CA ARG A 66 -5.40 2.54 3.82
C ARG A 66 -4.89 1.36 4.63
N GLU A 67 -5.28 1.25 5.90
CA GLU A 67 -4.96 0.11 6.76
C GLU A 67 -5.63 -1.19 6.29
N ARG A 68 -6.84 -1.11 5.72
CA ARG A 68 -7.47 -2.27 5.04
C ARG A 68 -6.70 -2.67 3.79
N ALA A 69 -6.36 -1.70 2.93
CA ALA A 69 -5.61 -1.96 1.70
C ALA A 69 -4.20 -2.50 1.99
N LEU A 70 -3.56 -2.06 3.07
CA LEU A 70 -2.25 -2.55 3.51
C LEU A 70 -2.34 -4.05 3.85
N ARG A 71 -3.27 -4.41 4.75
CA ARG A 71 -3.52 -5.81 5.12
C ARG A 71 -3.84 -6.71 3.93
N GLU A 72 -4.61 -6.23 2.97
CA GLU A 72 -4.90 -6.98 1.75
C GLU A 72 -3.65 -7.17 0.88
N THR A 73 -2.81 -6.13 0.77
CA THR A 73 -1.56 -6.18 -0.01
C THR A 73 -0.52 -7.10 0.64
N GLU A 74 -0.42 -7.11 1.97
CA GLU A 74 0.42 -8.05 2.73
C GLU A 74 -0.02 -9.50 2.51
N ARG A 75 -1.33 -9.78 2.56
CA ARG A 75 -1.87 -11.12 2.23
C ARG A 75 -1.55 -11.54 0.80
N LEU A 76 -1.59 -10.59 -0.15
CA LEU A 76 -1.22 -10.85 -1.53
C LEU A 76 0.27 -11.19 -1.66
N LEU A 77 1.14 -10.51 -0.92
CA LEU A 77 2.57 -10.80 -0.86
C LEU A 77 2.81 -12.22 -0.35
N GLU A 78 2.21 -12.58 0.79
CA GLU A 78 2.27 -13.92 1.39
C GLU A 78 1.77 -15.01 0.42
N SER A 79 0.70 -14.73 -0.33
CA SER A 79 0.20 -15.67 -1.34
C SER A 79 1.14 -15.84 -2.53
N CYS A 80 1.89 -14.79 -2.91
CA CYS A 80 2.84 -14.85 -4.01
C CYS A 80 4.07 -15.66 -3.61
N THR A 81 4.63 -15.42 -2.43
CA THR A 81 5.79 -16.15 -1.89
C THR A 81 5.48 -17.64 -1.66
N MET A 82 4.28 -17.97 -1.17
CA MET A 82 3.85 -19.37 -1.03
C MET A 82 3.65 -20.10 -2.37
N ARG A 83 3.17 -19.41 -3.41
CA ARG A 83 3.01 -20.01 -4.76
C ARG A 83 4.34 -20.25 -5.45
N GLU A 84 5.32 -19.37 -5.28
CA GLU A 84 6.67 -19.58 -5.79
C GLU A 84 7.35 -20.76 -5.12
N SER A 85 7.18 -20.90 -3.80
CA SER A 85 7.66 -22.06 -3.03
C SER A 85 7.05 -23.40 -3.52
N ARG A 86 5.78 -23.41 -3.95
CA ARG A 86 5.14 -24.60 -4.55
C ARG A 86 5.63 -24.89 -5.97
N ARG A 87 5.88 -23.86 -6.79
CA ARG A 87 6.42 -24.02 -8.15
C ARG A 87 7.87 -24.52 -8.14
N GLY A 88 8.69 -24.07 -7.19
CA GLY A 88 10.05 -24.60 -7.00
C GLY A 88 10.05 -26.08 -6.61
N ARG A 89 9.11 -26.50 -5.76
CA ARG A 89 8.98 -27.90 -5.30
C ARG A 89 8.53 -28.87 -6.40
N ILE A 90 7.70 -28.42 -7.36
CA ILE A 90 7.30 -29.23 -8.52
C ILE A 90 8.46 -29.42 -9.50
N ARG A 91 9.33 -28.41 -9.65
CA ARG A 91 10.48 -28.46 -10.57
C ARG A 91 11.54 -29.48 -10.15
N ILE A 92 11.71 -29.71 -8.85
CA ILE A 92 12.66 -30.71 -8.32
C ILE A 92 12.13 -32.14 -8.50
N LYS A 93 10.80 -32.33 -8.56
CA LYS A 93 10.18 -33.65 -8.74
C LYS A 93 10.12 -34.17 -10.18
N LEU A 94 10.36 -33.32 -11.18
CA LEU A 94 10.29 -33.68 -12.60
C LEU A 94 11.68 -33.87 -13.25
N GLY A 95 12.74 -33.97 -12.45
CA GLY A 95 14.13 -34.09 -12.93
C GLY A 95 14.87 -35.31 -12.41
N HIS A 96 14.16 -36.36 -11.97
CA HIS A 96 14.78 -37.56 -11.40
C HIS A 96 14.12 -38.85 -11.91
N ASP A 97 13.79 -38.90 -13.21
CA ASP A 97 13.30 -40.12 -13.86
C ASP A 97 13.85 -40.19 -15.31
N ASP A 98 15.16 -40.03 -15.48
CA ASP A 98 15.85 -40.36 -16.74
C ASP A 98 17.33 -40.57 -16.43
N LEU A 99 17.68 -41.78 -16.00
CA LEU A 99 19.01 -42.41 -16.11
C LEU A 99 18.85 -43.86 -15.62
N ALA A 100 18.32 -44.69 -16.52
CA ALA A 100 18.49 -46.14 -16.49
C ALA A 100 19.36 -46.53 -17.68
#